data_AF-A0A7S0FVG9-F1
#
_entry.id   AF-A0A7S0FVG9-F1
#
_cell.length_a   1.000
_cell.length_b   1.000
_cell.length_c   1.000
_cell.angle_alpha   90.00
_cell.angle_beta   90.00
_cell.angle_gamma   90.00
#
_symmetry.space_group_name_H-M   'P 1'
#
loop_
_entity.id
_entity.type
_entity.pdbx_description
1 polymer ?
#
loop_
_entity_poly.entity_id
_entity_poly.type
_entity_poly.pdbx_seq_one_letter_code
_entity_poly.pdbx_strand_id
1 'polypeptide(L)'
;AVVAESVALCPLLAQMPAKKKSGSRKDHGPGAEPHENPAEPASGEAGASGAPPPETTKDPPEPDSKAGDPEAESGSESDSGSEQGDGAAPAQDDSMPKFKSRAELRAWEAELKEAALADAATIKRLEEVRARREKAKAEREMAEKAQAEEEARRKAEAEAAEEARQRALSQRPRLELPGPKDVKTALMKLQECASDDFLKKHGLKGAGGNKLAKIKNAEFQKIFDDFQENGDVAELHKYIGT
;
A
#
# COMPACT_ATOMS: atom_id res chain seq x y z
N ALA A 1 -48.22 19.48 -7.19
CA ALA A 1 -47.52 18.75 -8.27
C ALA A 1 -46.04 18.80 -7.96
N VAL A 2 -45.50 17.70 -7.41
CA VAL A 2 -44.08 17.58 -7.06
C VAL A 2 -43.42 16.89 -8.25
N VAL A 3 -42.55 17.62 -8.95
CA VAL A 3 -41.83 17.12 -10.12
C VAL A 3 -40.65 16.28 -9.62
N ALA A 4 -40.74 14.97 -9.79
CA ALA A 4 -39.66 14.04 -9.51
C ALA A 4 -38.65 14.09 -10.66
N GLU A 5 -37.49 14.69 -10.40
CA GLU A 5 -36.37 14.77 -11.31
C GLU A 5 -35.63 13.42 -11.29
N SER A 6 -35.85 12.63 -12.34
CA SER A 6 -35.24 11.32 -12.53
C SER A 6 -33.86 11.51 -13.15
N VAL A 7 -32.81 11.44 -12.33
CA VAL A 7 -31.42 11.49 -12.79
C VAL A 7 -31.01 10.12 -13.28
N ALA A 8 -30.93 9.96 -14.60
CA ALA A 8 -30.42 8.77 -15.25
C ALA A 8 -28.91 8.63 -15.03
N LEU A 9 -28.49 7.66 -14.21
CA LEU A 9 -27.11 7.19 -14.16
C LEU A 9 -26.79 6.41 -15.44
N CYS A 10 -25.96 6.99 -16.31
CA CYS A 10 -25.28 6.25 -17.36
C CYS A 10 -24.03 5.56 -16.77
N PRO A 11 -23.88 4.22 -16.89
CA PRO A 11 -22.64 3.56 -16.50
C PRO A 11 -21.57 3.80 -17.57
N LEU A 12 -20.54 4.56 -17.19
CA LEU A 12 -19.34 4.79 -17.99
C LEU A 12 -18.52 3.49 -18.03
N LEU A 13 -18.68 2.70 -19.10
CA LEU A 13 -17.85 1.52 -19.39
C LEU A 13 -16.41 1.98 -19.70
N ALA A 14 -15.54 1.88 -18.70
CA ALA A 14 -14.11 2.14 -18.83
C ALA A 14 -13.44 1.04 -19.68
N GLN A 15 -13.03 1.42 -20.88
CA GLN A 15 -12.25 0.61 -21.80
C GLN A 15 -10.79 0.59 -21.34
N MET A 16 -10.33 -0.54 -20.78
CA MET A 16 -8.94 -0.71 -20.35
C MET A 16 -8.01 -1.01 -21.54
N PRO A 17 -6.83 -0.36 -21.64
CA PRO A 17 -5.86 -0.65 -22.68
C PRO A 17 -5.03 -1.92 -22.36
N ALA A 18 -4.89 -2.78 -23.37
CA ALA A 18 -4.11 -4.01 -23.32
C ALA A 18 -2.62 -3.75 -23.02
N LYS A 19 -2.09 -4.38 -21.97
CA LYS A 19 -0.65 -4.40 -21.63
C LYS A 19 0.12 -5.19 -22.68
N LYS A 20 1.02 -4.50 -23.40
CA LYS A 20 2.03 -5.14 -24.26
C LYS A 20 3.08 -5.85 -23.40
N LYS A 21 3.28 -7.13 -23.69
CA LYS A 21 4.28 -8.03 -23.10
C LYS A 21 5.67 -7.64 -23.65
N SER A 22 6.46 -6.86 -22.89
CA SER A 22 7.86 -6.57 -23.24
C SER A 22 8.76 -7.72 -22.81
N GLY A 23 9.50 -8.25 -23.78
CA GLY A 23 10.31 -9.46 -23.68
C GLY A 23 11.50 -9.36 -22.73
N SER A 24 11.81 -10.54 -22.18
CA SER A 24 13.05 -10.94 -21.53
C SER A 24 14.27 -10.58 -22.38
N ARG A 25 15.20 -9.80 -21.81
CA ARG A 25 16.59 -9.76 -22.24
C ARG A 25 17.48 -10.30 -21.13
N LYS A 26 18.49 -11.01 -21.59
CA LYS A 26 19.34 -11.99 -20.93
C LYS A 26 20.76 -11.48 -21.11
N ASP A 27 21.38 -10.94 -20.07
CA ASP A 27 22.79 -10.54 -20.03
C ASP A 27 23.32 -11.01 -18.67
N HIS A 28 23.96 -12.19 -18.57
CA HIS A 28 25.42 -12.40 -18.62
C HIS A 28 26.24 -11.37 -17.81
N GLY A 29 26.78 -11.79 -16.65
CA GLY A 29 27.87 -11.12 -15.92
C GLY A 29 29.21 -11.17 -16.70
N PRO A 30 30.41 -10.89 -16.11
CA PRO A 30 30.78 -10.93 -14.67
C PRO A 30 31.73 -9.80 -14.18
N GLY A 31 31.95 -9.73 -12.84
CA GLY A 31 33.25 -9.48 -12.17
C GLY A 31 33.97 -8.11 -12.25
N ALA A 32 34.23 -7.50 -11.08
CA ALA A 32 35.45 -6.74 -10.71
C ALA A 32 35.29 -6.21 -9.25
N GLU A 33 35.95 -6.83 -8.27
CA GLU A 33 37.16 -6.34 -7.56
C GLU A 33 36.88 -5.22 -6.50
N PRO A 34 37.14 -5.47 -5.20
CA PRO A 34 36.98 -4.49 -4.13
C PRO A 34 38.20 -3.56 -4.04
N HIS A 35 37.96 -2.24 -4.13
CA HIS A 35 38.99 -1.24 -3.91
C HIS A 35 39.21 -1.01 -2.41
N GLU A 36 40.39 -1.37 -1.94
CA GLU A 36 40.93 -1.01 -0.63
C GLU A 36 41.05 0.52 -0.51
N ASN A 37 40.65 1.08 0.63
CA ASN A 37 40.92 2.46 1.01
C ASN A 37 41.68 2.46 2.34
N PRO A 38 42.91 3.02 2.40
CA PRO A 38 43.72 2.99 3.60
C PRO A 38 43.45 4.18 4.53
N ALA A 39 43.47 3.85 5.82
CA ALA A 39 44.10 4.54 6.94
C ALA A 39 43.84 6.05 7.20
N GLU A 40 43.47 6.28 8.47
CA GLU A 40 43.38 7.53 9.21
C GLU A 40 44.67 8.40 9.18
N PRO A 41 44.63 9.62 9.75
CA PRO A 41 44.94 9.71 11.18
C PRO A 41 44.05 10.65 12.01
N ALA A 42 43.94 10.22 13.27
CA ALA A 42 43.38 10.86 14.45
C ALA A 42 43.75 12.33 14.67
N SER A 43 42.85 13.07 15.32
CA SER A 43 43.06 13.71 16.65
C SER A 43 41.98 14.76 16.96
N GLY A 44 41.40 14.75 18.17
CA GLY A 44 40.60 15.88 18.69
C GLY A 44 39.46 15.56 19.66
N GLU A 45 39.82 15.21 20.90
CA GLU A 45 39.14 15.47 22.20
C GLU A 45 37.60 15.47 22.38
N ALA A 46 37.16 14.50 23.19
CA ALA A 46 36.38 14.64 24.43
C ALA A 46 35.11 15.52 24.47
N GLY A 47 33.95 14.86 24.54
CA GLY A 47 32.71 15.43 25.02
C GLY A 47 31.63 14.38 25.24
N ALA A 48 31.40 14.02 26.51
CA ALA A 48 30.50 12.96 26.94
C ALA A 48 29.01 13.24 26.64
N SER A 49 28.30 12.24 26.10
CA SER A 49 26.98 11.82 26.61
C SER A 49 26.59 10.49 25.98
N GLY A 50 26.24 9.51 26.81
CA GLY A 50 25.93 8.15 26.39
C GLY A 50 24.60 8.07 25.64
N ALA A 51 24.65 7.47 24.45
CA ALA A 51 23.51 6.90 23.77
C ALA A 51 23.79 5.40 23.57
N PRO A 52 22.84 4.50 23.87
CA PRO A 52 23.02 3.06 23.67
C PRO A 52 23.08 2.73 22.16
N PRO A 53 23.79 1.64 21.77
CA PRO A 53 23.96 1.28 20.37
C PRO A 53 22.64 0.84 19.72
N PRO A 54 22.45 1.08 18.41
CA PRO A 54 21.31 0.55 17.68
C PRO A 54 21.43 -0.98 17.57
N GLU A 55 20.36 -1.67 17.97
CA GLU A 55 20.20 -3.11 17.73
C GLU A 55 20.30 -3.39 16.22
N THR A 56 21.25 -4.24 15.87
CA THR A 56 21.38 -4.80 14.53
C THR A 56 20.33 -5.90 14.38
N THR A 57 19.15 -5.52 13.92
CA THR A 57 18.15 -6.48 13.41
C THR A 57 18.72 -7.17 12.18
N LYS A 58 19.21 -8.38 12.40
CA LYS A 58 19.46 -9.40 11.38
C LYS A 58 18.16 -9.65 10.62
N ASP A 59 18.09 -9.20 9.37
CA ASP A 59 17.04 -9.60 8.45
C ASP A 59 17.05 -11.14 8.28
N PRO A 60 15.91 -11.82 8.44
CA PRO A 60 15.79 -13.23 8.10
C PRO A 60 15.80 -13.39 6.57
N PRO A 61 16.41 -14.48 6.04
CA PRO A 61 16.46 -14.73 4.61
C PRO A 61 15.05 -14.93 4.03
N GLU A 62 14.84 -14.33 2.85
CA GLU A 62 13.64 -14.50 2.03
C GLU A 62 13.37 -15.99 1.74
N PRO A 63 12.12 -16.48 1.92
CA PRO A 63 11.73 -17.75 1.37
C PRO A 63 11.48 -17.59 -0.13
N ASP A 64 12.50 -17.90 -0.93
CA ASP A 64 12.32 -18.44 -2.26
C ASP A 64 11.33 -19.62 -2.18
N SER A 65 10.25 -19.55 -2.95
CA SER A 65 9.75 -20.65 -3.79
C SER A 65 8.24 -20.75 -3.84
N LYS A 66 7.76 -20.49 -5.06
CA LYS A 66 6.86 -21.35 -5.83
C LYS A 66 5.36 -21.12 -5.64
N ALA A 67 4.87 -20.30 -6.57
CA ALA A 67 3.52 -20.34 -7.12
C ALA A 67 2.98 -21.78 -7.17
N GLY A 68 1.94 -22.02 -6.37
CA GLY A 68 0.97 -23.08 -6.58
C GLY A 68 -0.30 -22.44 -7.11
N ASP A 69 -0.57 -22.69 -8.37
CA ASP A 69 -1.82 -22.41 -9.08
C ASP A 69 -3.01 -23.01 -8.28
N PRO A 70 -4.02 -22.23 -7.86
CA PRO A 70 -5.26 -22.83 -7.37
C PRO A 70 -6.10 -23.24 -8.58
N GLU A 71 -5.98 -24.51 -8.97
CA GLU A 71 -6.97 -25.15 -9.84
C GLU A 71 -8.36 -24.97 -9.21
N ALA A 72 -9.16 -24.17 -9.90
CA ALA A 72 -10.59 -24.05 -9.69
C ALA A 72 -11.26 -25.33 -10.21
N GLU A 73 -11.25 -26.37 -9.40
CA GLU A 73 -12.08 -27.56 -9.65
C GLU A 73 -13.50 -27.27 -9.14
N SER A 74 -14.26 -26.69 -10.06
CA SER A 74 -15.71 -26.74 -10.12
C SER A 74 -16.17 -28.18 -10.33
N GLY A 75 -16.70 -28.81 -9.29
CA GLY A 75 -17.61 -29.96 -9.37
C GLY A 75 -18.65 -29.76 -8.28
N SER A 76 -19.81 -29.16 -8.56
CA SER A 76 -20.93 -29.71 -9.34
C SER A 76 -21.36 -31.09 -8.82
N GLU A 77 -22.68 -31.22 -8.71
CA GLU A 77 -23.47 -32.46 -8.63
C GLU A 77 -23.26 -33.43 -7.45
N SER A 78 -23.89 -33.09 -6.32
CA SER A 78 -24.51 -34.13 -5.46
C SER A 78 -26.03 -34.02 -5.58
N ASP A 79 -26.53 -34.76 -6.57
CA ASP A 79 -27.90 -35.22 -6.73
C ASP A 79 -28.28 -36.06 -5.49
N SER A 80 -28.99 -35.44 -4.54
CA SER A 80 -29.54 -36.16 -3.39
C SER A 80 -30.91 -36.70 -3.79
N GLY A 81 -30.87 -37.81 -4.53
CA GLY A 81 -32.02 -38.67 -4.79
C GLY A 81 -32.65 -39.08 -3.46
N SER A 82 -33.79 -38.47 -3.16
CA SER A 82 -34.65 -38.90 -2.06
C SER A 82 -35.36 -40.20 -2.48
N GLU A 83 -34.70 -41.33 -2.24
CA GLU A 83 -35.36 -42.63 -2.26
C GLU A 83 -36.26 -42.71 -1.02
N GLN A 84 -37.57 -42.48 -1.24
CA GLN A 84 -38.63 -42.97 -0.38
C GLN A 84 -38.59 -44.50 -0.39
N GLY A 85 -37.78 -45.08 0.50
CA GLY A 85 -37.80 -46.50 0.80
C GLY A 85 -39.05 -46.84 1.60
N ASP A 86 -39.96 -47.56 0.96
CA ASP A 86 -41.08 -48.24 1.60
C ASP A 86 -40.63 -49.04 2.83
N GLY A 87 -41.43 -48.94 3.90
CA GLY A 87 -41.19 -49.55 5.20
C GLY A 87 -41.18 -51.08 5.19
N ALA A 88 -40.10 -51.67 4.69
CA ALA A 88 -39.74 -53.05 4.95
C ALA A 88 -39.19 -53.14 6.38
N ALA A 89 -39.82 -53.97 7.22
CA ALA A 89 -39.30 -54.32 8.53
C ALA A 89 -37.84 -54.80 8.38
N PRO A 90 -36.88 -54.31 9.19
CA PRO A 90 -35.48 -54.67 9.05
C PRO A 90 -35.36 -56.19 9.11
N ALA A 91 -34.85 -56.78 8.03
CA ALA A 91 -34.50 -58.19 8.00
C ALA A 91 -33.60 -58.45 9.21
N GLN A 92 -33.92 -59.50 9.99
CA GLN A 92 -33.09 -59.88 11.13
C GLN A 92 -31.69 -60.19 10.61
N ASP A 93 -30.75 -59.29 10.89
CA ASP A 93 -29.37 -59.40 10.48
C ASP A 93 -28.77 -60.59 11.25
N ASP A 94 -28.65 -61.74 10.57
CA ASP A 94 -28.08 -62.98 11.11
C ASP A 94 -26.59 -62.82 11.50
N SER A 95 -26.01 -61.63 11.31
CA SER A 95 -24.65 -61.26 11.71
C SER A 95 -24.49 -60.92 13.19
N MET A 96 -25.56 -60.83 13.97
CA MET A 96 -25.42 -60.62 15.42
C MET A 96 -24.79 -61.85 16.09
N PRO A 97 -23.69 -61.68 16.86
CA PRO A 97 -23.07 -62.81 17.55
C PRO A 97 -24.06 -63.45 18.51
N LYS A 98 -24.32 -64.76 18.33
CA LYS A 98 -25.19 -65.53 19.23
C LYS A 98 -24.42 -65.83 20.52
N PHE A 99 -24.57 -64.98 21.53
CA PHE A 99 -23.93 -65.16 22.84
C PHE A 99 -24.57 -66.35 23.58
N LYS A 100 -23.74 -67.29 24.03
CA LYS A 100 -24.19 -68.48 24.76
C LYS A 100 -24.34 -68.21 26.26
N SER A 101 -23.74 -67.14 26.76
CA SER A 101 -23.82 -66.74 28.16
C SER A 101 -23.95 -65.22 28.33
N ARG A 102 -24.54 -64.81 29.46
CA ARG A 102 -24.66 -63.39 29.84
C ARG A 102 -23.29 -62.71 30.04
N ALA A 103 -22.25 -63.48 30.33
CA ALA A 103 -20.89 -62.98 30.44
C ALA A 103 -20.31 -62.59 29.08
N GLU A 104 -20.55 -63.41 28.04
CA GLU A 104 -20.12 -63.12 26.66
C GLU A 104 -20.82 -61.87 26.10
N LEU A 105 -22.12 -61.72 26.35
CA LEU A 105 -22.88 -60.52 25.93
C LEU A 105 -22.29 -59.24 26.54
N ARG A 106 -21.94 -59.26 27.84
CA ARG A 106 -21.34 -58.10 28.51
C ARG A 106 -19.93 -57.78 28.00
N ALA A 107 -19.14 -58.79 27.64
CA ALA A 107 -17.82 -58.59 27.06
C ALA A 107 -17.92 -57.92 25.69
N TRP A 108 -18.85 -58.38 24.85
CA TRP A 108 -19.10 -57.78 23.55
C TRP A 108 -19.68 -56.37 23.63
N GLU A 109 -20.62 -56.12 24.55
CA GLU A 109 -21.10 -54.76 24.82
C GLU A 109 -19.99 -53.82 25.31
N ALA A 110 -18.99 -54.33 26.03
CA ALA A 110 -17.83 -53.54 26.47
C ALA A 110 -16.90 -53.21 25.29
N GLU A 111 -16.61 -54.18 24.42
CA GLU A 111 -15.79 -54.00 23.22
C GLU A 111 -16.44 -53.00 22.24
N LEU A 112 -17.76 -53.09 22.03
CA LEU A 112 -18.49 -52.15 21.18
C LEU A 112 -18.47 -50.73 21.75
N LYS A 113 -18.55 -50.58 23.08
CA LYS A 113 -18.43 -49.28 23.75
C LYS A 113 -17.02 -48.71 23.63
N GLU A 114 -15.99 -49.55 23.75
CA GLU A 114 -14.60 -49.14 23.59
C GLU A 114 -14.31 -48.66 22.16
N ALA A 115 -14.78 -49.41 21.15
CA ALA A 115 -14.69 -49.02 19.74
C ALA A 115 -15.41 -47.68 19.47
N ALA A 116 -16.64 -47.52 19.97
CA ALA A 116 -17.40 -46.27 19.81
C ALA A 116 -16.70 -45.06 20.47
N LEU A 117 -16.04 -45.26 21.61
CA LEU A 117 -15.26 -44.20 22.27
C LEU A 117 -13.98 -43.86 21.49
N ALA A 118 -13.30 -44.85 20.92
CA ALA A 118 -12.14 -44.63 20.06
C ALA A 118 -12.51 -43.84 18.78
N ASP A 119 -13.65 -44.16 18.17
CA ASP A 119 -14.18 -43.44 17.01
C ASP A 119 -14.58 -42.01 17.39
N ALA A 120 -15.28 -41.81 18.51
CA ALA A 120 -15.66 -40.49 19.01
C ALA A 120 -14.43 -39.60 19.29
N ALA A 121 -13.37 -40.18 19.87
CA ALA A 121 -12.11 -39.47 20.11
C ALA A 121 -11.43 -39.07 18.78
N THR A 122 -11.49 -39.95 17.78
CA THR A 122 -10.93 -39.68 16.45
C THR A 122 -11.71 -38.57 15.72
N ILE A 123 -13.05 -38.61 15.78
CA ILE A 123 -13.92 -37.57 15.21
C ILE A 123 -13.62 -36.22 15.85
N LYS A 124 -13.57 -36.15 17.19
CA LYS A 124 -13.26 -34.92 17.91
C LYS A 124 -11.90 -34.32 17.51
N ARG A 125 -10.89 -35.17 17.34
CA ARG A 125 -9.56 -34.73 16.87
C ARG A 125 -9.61 -34.14 15.46
N LEU A 126 -10.38 -34.75 14.56
CA LEU A 126 -10.53 -34.27 13.18
C LEU A 126 -11.30 -32.94 13.13
N GLU A 127 -12.33 -32.78 13.95
CA GLU A 127 -13.07 -31.52 14.10
C GLU A 127 -12.17 -30.40 14.63
N GLU A 128 -11.34 -30.68 15.64
CA GLU A 128 -10.37 -29.71 16.15
C GLU A 128 -9.37 -29.28 15.08
N VAL A 129 -8.87 -30.21 14.27
CA VAL A 129 -7.96 -29.90 13.15
C VAL A 129 -8.66 -29.06 12.08
N ARG A 130 -9.93 -29.33 11.77
CA ARG A 130 -10.73 -28.52 10.84
C ARG A 130 -10.94 -27.11 11.37
N ALA A 131 -11.36 -26.97 12.63
CA ALA A 131 -11.55 -25.68 13.29
C ALA A 131 -10.25 -24.86 13.32
N ARG A 132 -9.11 -25.52 13.58
CA ARG A 132 -7.80 -24.84 13.57
C ARG A 132 -7.41 -24.35 12.17
N ARG A 133 -7.70 -25.12 11.12
CA ARG A 133 -7.43 -24.72 9.73
C ARG A 133 -8.34 -23.60 9.27
N GLU A 134 -9.62 -23.64 9.62
CA GLU A 134 -10.59 -22.61 9.29
C GLU A 134 -10.23 -21.29 9.98
N LYS A 135 -9.90 -21.34 11.27
CA LYS A 135 -9.43 -20.17 12.02
C LYS A 135 -8.17 -19.56 11.40
N ALA A 136 -7.20 -20.39 11.00
CA ALA A 136 -5.97 -19.91 10.36
C ALA A 136 -6.21 -19.28 8.97
N LYS A 137 -7.22 -19.76 8.22
CA LYS A 137 -7.61 -19.14 6.95
C LYS A 137 -8.29 -17.79 7.18
N ALA A 138 -9.24 -17.71 8.11
CA ALA A 138 -9.93 -16.46 8.42
C ALA A 138 -8.97 -15.36 8.91
N GLU A 139 -7.97 -15.74 9.72
CA GLU A 139 -6.94 -14.79 10.18
C GLU A 139 -6.08 -14.26 9.01
N ARG A 140 -5.70 -15.12 8.06
CA ARG A 140 -4.96 -14.70 6.85
C ARG A 140 -5.79 -13.79 5.96
N GLU A 141 -7.06 -14.12 5.73
CA GLU A 141 -7.95 -13.30 4.91
C GLU A 141 -8.19 -11.92 5.55
N MET A 142 -8.32 -11.84 6.88
CA MET A 142 -8.42 -10.55 7.56
C MET A 142 -7.12 -9.75 7.49
N ALA A 143 -5.96 -10.39 7.62
CA ALA A 143 -4.67 -9.71 7.48
C ALA A 143 -4.44 -9.19 6.05
N GLU A 144 -4.75 -10.00 5.03
CA GLU A 144 -4.63 -9.61 3.63
C GLU A 144 -5.60 -8.48 3.27
N LYS A 145 -6.84 -8.55 3.75
CA LYS A 145 -7.82 -7.48 3.56
C LYS A 145 -7.38 -6.16 4.21
N ALA A 146 -6.79 -6.22 5.40
CA ALA A 146 -6.27 -5.03 6.07
C ALA A 146 -5.08 -4.42 5.30
N GLN A 147 -4.18 -5.25 4.77
CA GLN A 147 -3.06 -4.78 3.93
C GLN A 147 -3.54 -4.15 2.62
N ALA A 148 -4.52 -4.78 1.95
CA ALA A 148 -5.10 -4.24 0.72
C ALA A 148 -5.81 -2.90 0.95
N GLU A 149 -6.50 -2.73 2.08
CA GLU A 149 -7.14 -1.46 2.44
C GLU A 149 -6.11 -0.36 2.75
N GLU A 150 -5.03 -0.69 3.46
CA GLU A 150 -3.95 0.27 3.73
C GLU A 150 -3.24 0.71 2.45
N GLU A 151 -2.95 -0.22 1.53
CA GLU A 151 -2.32 0.10 0.24
C GLU A 151 -3.25 0.97 -0.62
N ALA A 152 -4.55 0.63 -0.66
CA ALA A 152 -5.55 1.42 -1.38
C ALA A 152 -5.63 2.85 -0.80
N ARG A 153 -5.62 3.00 0.52
CA ARG A 153 -5.62 4.31 1.18
C ARG A 153 -4.35 5.10 0.85
N ARG A 154 -3.18 4.48 0.93
CA ARG A 154 -1.89 5.13 0.61
C ARG A 154 -1.85 5.61 -0.84
N LYS A 155 -2.38 4.81 -1.77
CA LYS A 155 -2.46 5.19 -3.18
C LYS A 155 -3.42 6.36 -3.40
N ALA A 156 -4.59 6.35 -2.77
CA ALA A 156 -5.55 7.44 -2.86
C ALA A 156 -4.98 8.76 -2.28
N GLU A 157 -4.21 8.69 -1.19
CA GLU A 157 -3.55 9.86 -0.61
C GLU A 157 -2.44 10.41 -1.52
N ALA A 158 -1.64 9.54 -2.14
CA ALA A 158 -0.62 9.95 -3.10
C ALA A 158 -1.23 10.62 -4.34
N GLU A 159 -2.32 10.07 -4.87
CA GLU A 159 -3.03 10.64 -6.02
C GLU A 159 -3.66 12.00 -5.68
N ALA A 160 -4.29 12.13 -4.51
CA ALA A 160 -4.85 13.40 -4.05
C ALA A 160 -3.77 14.48 -3.85
N ALA A 161 -2.58 14.10 -3.34
CA ALA A 161 -1.46 15.02 -3.19
C ALA A 161 -0.89 15.46 -4.55
N GLU A 162 -0.82 14.55 -5.53
CA GLU A 162 -0.39 14.90 -6.89
C GLU A 162 -1.41 15.82 -7.58
N GLU A 163 -2.71 15.54 -7.46
CA GLU A 163 -3.75 16.40 -8.03
C GLU A 163 -3.73 17.80 -7.39
N ALA A 164 -3.55 17.89 -6.08
CA ALA A 164 -3.40 19.16 -5.39
C ALA A 164 -2.19 19.95 -5.93
N ARG A 165 -1.06 19.27 -6.18
CA ARG A 165 0.13 19.89 -6.78
C ARG A 165 -0.14 20.36 -8.22
N GLN A 166 -0.84 19.56 -9.03
CA GLN A 166 -1.17 19.94 -10.41
C GLN A 166 -2.14 21.13 -10.44
N ARG A 167 -3.16 21.15 -9.58
CA ARG A 167 -4.09 22.29 -9.48
C ARG A 167 -3.38 23.57 -9.04
N ALA A 168 -2.45 23.49 -8.09
CA ALA A 168 -1.63 24.62 -7.66
C ALA A 168 -0.77 25.17 -8.81
N LEU A 169 -0.25 24.30 -9.68
CA LEU A 169 0.49 24.73 -10.87
C LEU A 169 -0.42 25.35 -11.94
N SER A 170 -1.62 24.80 -12.18
CA SER A 170 -2.52 25.30 -13.23
C SER A 170 -3.18 26.65 -12.90
N GLN A 171 -3.39 26.95 -11.61
CA GLN A 171 -3.98 28.22 -11.18
C GLN A 171 -2.97 29.36 -11.12
N ARG A 172 -1.69 29.08 -11.38
CA ARG A 172 -0.64 30.06 -11.20
C ARG A 172 -0.63 31.08 -12.34
N PRO A 173 -0.85 32.38 -12.07
CA PRO A 173 -0.83 33.40 -13.11
C PRO A 173 0.57 33.50 -13.72
N ARG A 174 0.67 33.47 -15.05
CA ARG A 174 1.94 33.70 -15.73
C ARG A 174 2.18 35.21 -15.83
N LEU A 175 3.19 35.69 -15.11
CA LEU A 175 3.56 37.11 -15.12
C LEU A 175 4.43 37.40 -16.35
N GLU A 176 4.13 38.49 -17.04
CA GLU A 176 5.01 38.98 -18.11
C GLU A 176 6.32 39.49 -17.52
N LEU A 177 7.43 39.15 -18.19
CA LEU A 177 8.76 39.62 -17.81
C LEU A 177 8.86 41.14 -18.04
N PRO A 178 9.11 41.93 -16.99
CA PRO A 178 9.24 43.39 -17.12
C PRO A 178 10.38 43.78 -18.06
N GLY A 179 10.18 44.83 -18.85
CA GLY A 179 11.21 45.36 -19.74
C GLY A 179 12.42 45.89 -18.96
N PRO A 180 13.61 46.04 -19.60
CA PRO A 180 14.83 46.50 -18.93
C PRO A 180 14.71 47.84 -18.18
N LYS A 181 13.79 48.70 -18.61
CA LYS A 181 13.53 50.01 -18.00
C LYS A 181 12.70 49.89 -16.70
N ASP A 182 11.90 48.84 -16.59
CA ASP A 182 10.97 48.60 -15.48
C ASP A 182 11.53 47.61 -14.45
N VAL A 183 12.74 47.08 -14.65
CA VAL A 183 13.38 46.14 -13.71
C VAL A 183 13.45 46.70 -12.29
N LYS A 184 13.77 47.99 -12.14
CA LYS A 184 13.86 48.62 -10.81
C LYS A 184 12.50 48.71 -10.12
N THR A 185 11.45 49.11 -10.84
CA THR A 185 10.09 49.21 -10.29
C THR A 185 9.53 47.82 -9.99
N ALA A 186 9.78 46.84 -10.86
CA ALA A 186 9.43 45.44 -10.64
C ALA A 186 10.12 44.85 -9.39
N LEU A 187 11.40 45.11 -9.18
CA LEU A 187 12.14 44.69 -7.97
C LEU A 187 11.58 45.32 -6.69
N MET A 188 11.15 46.58 -6.74
CA MET A 188 10.50 47.24 -5.60
C MET A 188 9.14 46.61 -5.30
N LYS A 189 8.30 46.39 -6.31
CA LYS A 189 7.02 45.69 -6.16
C LYS A 189 7.21 44.28 -5.61
N LEU A 190 8.24 43.58 -6.10
CA LEU A 190 8.60 42.25 -5.62
C LEU A 190 8.98 42.27 -4.13
N GLN A 191 9.72 43.29 -3.69
CA GLN A 191 10.09 43.47 -2.28
C GLN A 191 8.88 43.75 -1.36
N GLU A 192 7.80 44.30 -1.88
CA GLU A 192 6.56 44.58 -1.14
C GLU A 192 5.58 43.39 -1.12
N CYS A 193 5.68 42.50 -2.10
CA CYS A 193 4.76 41.39 -2.30
C CYS A 193 5.32 40.03 -1.86
N ALA A 194 6.62 39.80 -2.03
CA ALA A 194 7.22 38.50 -1.76
C ALA A 194 7.47 38.27 -0.26
N SER A 195 7.46 37.00 0.14
CA SER A 195 7.80 36.58 1.50
C SER A 195 9.20 37.00 1.93
N ASP A 196 9.34 37.21 3.24
CA ASP A 196 10.60 37.56 3.88
C ASP A 196 11.72 36.54 3.61
N ASP A 197 11.38 35.26 3.47
CA ASP A 197 12.36 34.19 3.21
C ASP A 197 12.84 34.20 1.77
N PHE A 198 11.95 34.48 0.80
CA PHE A 198 12.33 34.70 -0.59
C PHE A 198 13.28 35.91 -0.71
N LEU A 199 12.94 37.02 -0.05
CA LEU A 199 13.76 38.23 -0.06
C LEU A 199 15.14 38.03 0.59
N LYS A 200 15.24 37.20 1.63
CA LYS A 200 16.53 36.82 2.23
C LYS A 200 17.35 35.95 1.26
N LYS A 201 16.73 34.94 0.64
CA LYS A 201 17.39 34.00 -0.29
C LYS A 201 18.08 34.72 -1.46
N HIS A 202 17.41 35.74 -2.02
CA HIS A 202 17.95 36.55 -3.13
C HIS A 202 18.65 37.84 -2.68
N GLY A 203 18.83 38.06 -1.37
CA GLY A 203 19.52 39.24 -0.84
C GLY A 203 18.83 40.58 -1.14
N LEU A 204 17.51 40.54 -1.39
CA LEU A 204 16.63 41.69 -1.61
C LEU A 204 16.09 42.27 -0.30
N LYS A 205 16.11 41.50 0.79
CA LYS A 205 15.64 41.99 2.10
C LYS A 205 16.51 43.16 2.57
N GLY A 206 15.90 44.33 2.75
CA GLY A 206 16.60 45.56 3.11
C GLY A 206 17.47 46.16 1.99
N ALA A 207 17.37 45.65 0.76
CA ALA A 207 18.04 46.27 -0.38
C ALA A 207 17.40 47.63 -0.69
N GLY A 208 18.19 48.70 -0.58
CA GLY A 208 17.77 50.03 -0.98
C GLY A 208 17.87 50.25 -2.49
N GLY A 209 17.28 51.35 -3.00
CA GLY A 209 17.22 51.64 -4.43
C GLY A 209 18.57 51.67 -5.17
N ASN A 210 19.67 51.98 -4.49
CA ASN A 210 21.02 51.94 -5.08
C ASN A 210 21.54 50.51 -5.29
N LYS A 211 21.18 49.56 -4.41
CA LYS A 211 21.53 48.14 -4.57
C LYS A 211 20.69 47.52 -5.67
N LEU A 212 19.39 47.82 -5.70
CA LEU A 212 18.47 47.34 -6.75
C LEU A 212 18.89 47.81 -8.15
N ALA A 213 19.38 49.05 -8.28
CA ALA A 213 19.85 49.57 -9.57
C ALA A 213 21.15 48.89 -10.09
N LYS A 214 21.89 48.18 -9.24
CA LYS A 214 23.09 47.44 -9.62
C LYS A 214 22.81 45.99 -10.05
N ILE A 215 21.61 45.49 -9.78
CA ILE A 215 21.20 44.14 -10.19
C ILE A 215 21.09 44.12 -11.71
N LYS A 216 21.81 43.19 -12.34
CA LYS A 216 21.80 43.04 -13.80
C LYS A 216 20.48 42.40 -14.24
N ASN A 217 20.02 42.71 -15.46
CA ASN A 217 18.79 42.13 -16.00
C ASN A 217 18.79 40.58 -15.98
N ALA A 218 19.95 39.95 -16.25
CA ALA A 218 20.07 38.49 -16.19
C ALA A 218 19.88 37.91 -14.77
N GLU A 219 20.26 38.67 -13.74
CA GLU A 219 20.07 38.27 -12.34
C GLU A 219 18.62 38.54 -11.91
N PHE A 220 18.06 39.67 -12.32
CA PHE A 220 16.63 39.95 -12.16
C PHE A 220 15.76 38.85 -12.78
N GLN A 221 16.06 38.42 -14.01
CA GLN A 221 15.31 37.38 -14.70
C GLN A 221 15.33 36.07 -13.90
N LYS A 222 16.49 35.66 -13.38
CA LYS A 222 16.59 34.49 -12.49
C LYS A 222 15.77 34.63 -11.21
N ILE A 223 15.79 35.80 -10.58
CA ILE A 223 15.00 36.08 -9.38
C ILE A 223 13.50 36.03 -9.73
N PHE A 224 13.10 36.61 -10.85
CA PHE A 224 11.71 36.70 -11.27
C PHE A 224 11.16 35.33 -11.68
N ASP A 225 11.94 34.52 -12.39
CA ASP A 225 11.60 33.14 -12.72
C ASP A 225 11.49 32.29 -11.44
N ASP A 226 12.43 32.42 -10.48
CA ASP A 226 12.33 31.73 -9.18
C ASP A 226 11.08 32.18 -8.38
N PHE A 227 10.68 33.45 -8.49
CA PHE A 227 9.43 33.92 -7.89
C PHE A 227 8.20 33.31 -8.56
N GLN A 228 8.19 33.21 -9.90
CA GLN A 228 7.11 32.56 -10.64
C GLN A 228 7.07 31.04 -10.44
N GLU A 229 8.18 30.40 -10.07
CA GLU A 229 8.27 28.96 -9.87
C GLU A 229 8.10 28.54 -8.40
N ASN A 230 8.48 29.38 -7.44
CA ASN A 230 8.49 29.04 -6.01
C ASN A 230 7.71 30.01 -5.10
N GLY A 231 7.29 31.18 -5.58
CA GLY A 231 6.45 32.12 -4.83
C GLY A 231 5.02 31.61 -4.56
N ASP A 232 4.43 32.03 -3.45
CA ASP A 232 3.07 31.63 -3.09
C ASP A 232 2.02 32.25 -4.04
N VAL A 233 0.93 31.55 -4.30
CA VAL A 233 -0.12 31.98 -5.26
C VAL A 233 -0.73 33.32 -4.83
N ALA A 234 -0.90 33.54 -3.52
CA ALA A 234 -1.40 34.80 -2.99
C ALA A 234 -0.45 35.98 -3.27
N GLU A 235 0.87 35.75 -3.22
CA GLU A 235 1.89 36.76 -3.51
C GLU A 235 1.90 37.12 -4.99
N LEU A 236 1.76 36.12 -5.88
CA LEU A 236 1.64 36.35 -7.32
C LEU A 236 0.41 37.19 -7.65
N HIS A 237 -0.73 36.90 -7.02
CA HIS A 237 -1.95 37.69 -7.20
C HIS A 237 -1.78 39.13 -6.70
N LYS A 238 -1.10 39.32 -5.56
CA LYS A 238 -0.80 40.65 -5.01
C LYS A 238 0.07 41.46 -5.98
N TYR A 239 1.07 40.84 -6.60
CA TYR A 239 1.96 41.49 -7.57
C TYR A 239 1.21 42.01 -8.81
N ILE A 240 0.21 41.27 -9.31
CA ILE A 240 -0.65 41.73 -10.43
C ILE A 240 -1.51 42.92 -10.04
N GLY A 241 -1.99 42.95 -8.79
CA GLY A 241 -2.88 44.00 -8.28
C GLY A 241 -2.19 45.32 -7.91
N THR A 242 -0.87 45.33 -7.77
CA THR A 242 -0.03 46.52 -7.50
C THR A 242 0.50 47.16 -8.76
#